data_AF-A0A940FWI3-F1
#
_entry.id   AF-A0A940FWI3-F1
#
_cell.length_a   1.000
_cell.length_b   1.000
_cell.length_c   1.000
_cell.angle_alpha   90.00
_cell.angle_beta   90.00
_cell.angle_gamma   90.00
#
_symmetry.space_group_name_H-M   'P 1'
#
loop_
_entity.id
_entity.type
_entity.pdbx_description
1 polymer ?
#
loop_
_entity_poly.entity_id
_entity_poly.type
_entity_poly.pdbx_seq_one_letter_code
_entity_poly.pdbx_strand_id
1 'polypeptide(L)'
;MQERTLFLTASSALLPFAAESGDGGFHGPSIDEFFPEAILFAGTPFELNRVLLIRLLAVAVIIAILWIGSSRLKVVPRRGQAAWEFVFDFVRKGVVIDTLGEKDGKRFMPLLVTIFFATLAMNVTGVIPGLQIASTGLIGQALIMAAIAYVTFIYAGIRKHGTGHFFKNSLWIPGV
;
A
#
# COMPACT_ATOMS: atom_id res chain seq x y z
N MET A 1 -17.75 30.47 -42.29
CA MET A 1 -18.80 30.44 -41.23
C MET A 1 -18.62 29.28 -40.25
N GLN A 2 -18.21 28.09 -40.70
CA GLN A 2 -18.12 26.87 -39.89
C GLN A 2 -17.08 26.90 -38.74
N GLU A 3 -15.95 27.57 -38.94
CA GLU A 3 -14.92 27.73 -37.89
C GLU A 3 -15.40 28.62 -36.73
N ARG A 4 -16.16 29.68 -37.02
CA ARG A 4 -16.74 30.54 -35.98
C ARG A 4 -17.77 29.80 -35.14
N THR A 5 -18.58 28.94 -35.75
CA THR A 5 -19.52 28.09 -35.01
C THR A 5 -18.80 27.04 -34.17
N LEU A 6 -17.70 26.45 -34.65
CA LEU A 6 -16.90 25.51 -33.85
C LEU A 6 -16.24 26.20 -32.65
N PHE A 7 -15.69 27.40 -32.84
CA PHE A 7 -15.12 28.19 -31.75
C PHE A 7 -16.17 28.62 -30.71
N LEU A 8 -17.38 28.97 -31.14
CA LEU A 8 -18.47 29.35 -30.24
C LEU A 8 -19.03 28.14 -29.48
N THR A 9 -19.15 26.97 -30.12
CA THR A 9 -19.57 25.73 -29.46
C THR A 9 -18.49 25.20 -28.51
N ALA A 10 -17.21 25.32 -28.87
CA ALA A 10 -16.10 24.97 -27.98
C ALA A 10 -16.05 25.94 -26.78
N SER A 11 -16.25 27.24 -27.02
CA SER A 11 -16.30 28.23 -25.94
C SER A 11 -17.51 28.00 -25.03
N SER A 12 -18.70 27.70 -25.57
CA SER A 12 -19.90 27.42 -24.76
C SER A 12 -19.83 26.10 -23.99
N ALA A 13 -19.10 25.10 -24.49
CA ALA A 13 -18.81 23.88 -23.75
C ALA A 13 -17.79 24.09 -22.61
N LEU A 14 -16.89 25.08 -22.75
CA LEU A 14 -15.88 25.43 -21.74
C LEU A 14 -16.37 26.47 -20.73
N LEU A 15 -17.35 27.31 -21.09
CA LEU A 15 -17.93 28.32 -20.20
C LEU A 15 -18.48 27.76 -18.87
N PRO A 16 -19.18 26.61 -18.79
CA PRO A 16 -19.58 26.04 -17.50
C PRO A 16 -18.39 25.58 -16.65
N PHE A 17 -17.21 25.34 -17.24
CA PHE A 17 -15.96 25.06 -16.49
C PHE A 17 -15.20 26.34 -16.09
N ALA A 18 -15.40 27.44 -16.81
CA ALA A 18 -14.70 28.71 -16.58
C ALA A 18 -15.50 29.72 -15.74
N ALA A 19 -16.82 29.57 -15.65
CA ALA A 19 -17.74 30.54 -15.04
C ALA A 19 -18.44 30.01 -13.77
N GLU A 20 -17.79 29.17 -12.98
CA GLU A 20 -18.26 28.84 -11.63
C GLU A 20 -17.58 29.74 -10.59
N SER A 21 -18.12 30.95 -10.46
CA SER A 21 -17.84 31.89 -9.37
C SER A 21 -18.99 31.89 -8.34
N GLY A 22 -19.36 30.69 -7.88
CA GLY A 22 -20.22 30.48 -6.72
C GLY A 22 -19.66 29.33 -5.90
N ASP A 23 -19.25 29.60 -4.66
CA ASP A 23 -18.90 28.74 -3.50
C ASP A 23 -18.70 27.21 -3.67
N GLY A 24 -18.14 26.78 -4.81
CA GLY A 24 -18.08 25.40 -5.27
C GLY A 24 -17.27 25.25 -6.56
N GLY A 25 -16.29 26.14 -6.77
CA GLY A 25 -15.35 26.03 -7.89
C GLY A 25 -14.42 24.82 -7.75
N PHE A 26 -13.55 24.60 -8.74
CA PHE A 26 -12.48 23.59 -8.63
C PHE A 26 -11.62 23.89 -7.41
N HIS A 27 -11.83 23.12 -6.34
CA HIS A 27 -10.95 23.09 -5.19
C HIS A 27 -9.78 22.17 -5.55
N GLY A 28 -8.61 22.76 -5.79
CA GLY A 28 -7.38 21.98 -5.95
C GLY A 28 -7.09 21.19 -4.67
N PRO A 29 -6.43 20.01 -4.77
CA PRO A 29 -6.16 19.17 -3.60
C PRO A 29 -5.46 19.97 -2.50
N SER A 30 -6.10 20.13 -1.33
CA SER A 30 -5.51 20.78 -0.16
C SER A 30 -4.79 19.76 0.73
N ILE A 31 -3.84 20.21 1.55
CA ILE A 31 -3.23 19.39 2.59
C ILE A 31 -4.27 18.89 3.61
N ASP A 32 -5.36 19.63 3.79
CA ASP A 32 -6.45 19.29 4.71
C ASP A 32 -7.18 18.01 4.29
N GLU A 33 -7.13 17.64 3.01
CA GLU A 33 -7.67 16.35 2.53
C GLU A 33 -6.89 15.15 3.09
N PHE A 34 -5.61 15.34 3.41
CA PHE A 34 -4.76 14.32 4.02
C PHE A 34 -4.91 14.24 5.55
N PHE A 35 -5.40 15.32 6.17
CA PHE A 35 -5.58 15.44 7.62
C PHE A 35 -7.03 15.80 7.97
N PRO A 36 -8.01 14.93 7.67
CA PRO A 36 -9.41 15.20 7.97
C PRO A 36 -9.63 15.25 9.48
N GLU A 37 -10.66 16.00 9.88
CA GLU A 37 -11.05 16.16 11.28
C GLU A 37 -11.32 14.82 11.97
N ALA A 38 -11.06 14.82 13.29
CA ALA A 38 -11.37 13.74 14.19
C ALA A 38 -12.86 13.42 14.19
N ILE A 39 -13.22 12.15 13.98
CA ILE A 39 -14.59 11.67 14.17
C ILE A 39 -14.77 11.23 15.63
N LEU A 40 -13.77 10.54 16.19
CA LEU A 40 -13.77 10.08 17.58
C LEU A 40 -12.41 10.38 18.24
N PHE A 41 -12.43 10.58 19.55
CA PHE A 41 -11.22 10.79 20.37
C PHE A 41 -10.32 11.97 19.95
N ALA A 42 -10.95 13.07 19.52
CA ALA A 42 -10.27 14.30 19.12
C ALA A 42 -9.26 14.78 20.16
N GLY A 43 -8.05 15.13 19.73
CA GLY A 43 -7.00 15.66 20.61
C GLY A 43 -6.32 14.61 21.50
N THR A 44 -6.62 13.33 21.31
CA THR A 44 -5.91 12.23 21.98
C THR A 44 -4.97 11.49 21.01
N PRO A 45 -3.97 10.74 21.50
CA PRO A 45 -3.14 9.89 20.64
C PRO A 45 -3.91 8.80 19.87
N PHE A 46 -5.17 8.54 20.23
CA PHE A 46 -6.05 7.56 19.60
C PHE A 46 -7.13 8.19 18.72
N GLU A 47 -6.90 9.43 18.26
CA GLU A 47 -7.81 10.13 17.37
C GLU A 47 -8.16 9.30 16.14
N LEU A 48 -9.45 9.02 15.97
CA LEU A 48 -9.98 8.31 14.82
C LEU A 48 -10.51 9.32 13.81
N ASN A 49 -9.69 9.60 12.81
CA ASN A 49 -10.11 10.33 11.62
C ASN A 49 -10.55 9.35 10.51
N ARG A 50 -11.14 9.89 9.44
CA ARG A 50 -11.60 9.10 8.29
C ARG A 50 -10.50 8.21 7.70
N VAL A 51 -9.26 8.72 7.61
CA VAL A 51 -8.11 7.98 7.07
C VAL A 51 -7.82 6.74 7.91
N LEU A 52 -7.81 6.87 9.24
CA LEU A 52 -7.54 5.78 10.15
C LEU A 52 -8.64 4.71 10.11
N LEU A 53 -9.90 5.12 9.95
CA LEU A 53 -11.01 4.17 9.75
C LEU A 53 -10.87 3.37 8.46
N ILE A 54 -10.55 4.04 7.34
CA ILE A 54 -10.29 3.37 6.05
C ILE A 54 -9.09 2.42 6.19
N ARG A 55 -8.04 2.83 6.92
CA ARG A 55 -6.88 1.98 7.22
C ARG A 55 -7.29 0.72 7.97
N LEU A 56 -8.07 0.84 9.04
CA LEU A 56 -8.55 -0.30 9.83
C LEU A 56 -9.44 -1.23 8.99
N LEU A 57 -10.31 -0.67 8.15
CA LEU A 57 -11.12 -1.43 7.21
C LEU A 57 -10.26 -2.21 6.21
N ALA A 58 -9.25 -1.57 5.61
CA ALA A 58 -8.34 -2.22 4.67
C ALA A 58 -7.59 -3.39 5.32
N VAL A 59 -7.12 -3.20 6.56
CA VAL A 59 -6.45 -4.26 7.35
C VAL A 59 -7.43 -5.40 7.66
N ALA A 60 -8.66 -5.10 8.08
CA ALA A 60 -9.67 -6.11 8.35
C ALA A 60 -10.02 -6.92 7.09
N VAL A 61 -10.20 -6.25 5.96
CA VAL A 61 -10.50 -6.88 4.67
C VAL A 61 -9.36 -7.78 4.22
N ILE A 62 -8.10 -7.34 4.30
CA ILE A 62 -6.99 -8.19 3.89
C ILE A 62 -6.83 -9.41 4.79
N ILE A 63 -6.99 -9.24 6.12
CA ILE A 63 -6.99 -10.38 7.05
C ILE A 63 -8.12 -11.35 6.69
N ALA A 64 -9.32 -10.86 6.40
CA ALA A 64 -10.44 -11.69 6.00
C ALA A 64 -10.16 -12.44 4.68
N ILE A 65 -9.61 -11.76 3.67
CA ILE A 65 -9.25 -12.39 2.38
C ILE A 65 -8.19 -13.48 2.59
N LEU A 66 -7.10 -13.17 3.31
CA LEU A 66 -6.04 -14.13 3.60
C LEU A 66 -6.56 -15.32 4.42
N TRP A 67 -7.43 -15.07 5.40
CA TRP A 67 -8.06 -16.10 6.23
C TRP A 67 -9.00 -16.99 5.41
N ILE A 68 -9.90 -16.40 4.63
CA ILE A 68 -10.86 -17.17 3.82
C ILE A 68 -10.11 -17.98 2.75
N GLY A 69 -9.11 -17.39 2.12
CA GLY A 69 -8.29 -18.05 1.10
C GLY A 69 -7.45 -19.21 1.65
N SER A 70 -7.06 -19.16 2.93
CA SER A 70 -6.26 -20.22 3.59
C SER A 70 -7.08 -21.25 4.36
N SER A 71 -8.28 -20.90 4.84
CA SER A 71 -9.08 -21.75 5.74
C SER A 71 -9.84 -22.89 5.06
N ARG A 72 -9.90 -22.95 3.72
CA ARG A 72 -10.65 -23.97 2.97
C ARG A 72 -9.85 -24.66 1.86
N LEU A 73 -8.54 -24.81 2.04
CA LEU A 73 -7.66 -25.46 1.06
C LEU A 73 -8.01 -26.95 0.92
N LYS A 74 -8.39 -27.38 -0.28
CA LYS A 74 -8.63 -28.79 -0.63
C LYS A 74 -7.45 -29.33 -1.44
N VAL A 75 -7.16 -30.63 -1.34
CA VAL A 75 -6.07 -31.28 -2.09
C VAL A 75 -6.25 -31.15 -3.62
N VAL A 76 -7.49 -31.18 -4.11
CA VAL A 76 -7.83 -30.87 -5.51
C VAL A 76 -8.42 -29.46 -5.58
N PRO A 77 -7.72 -28.48 -6.18
CA PRO A 77 -8.13 -27.09 -6.15
C PRO A 77 -9.36 -26.83 -7.03
N ARG A 78 -10.31 -26.05 -6.51
CA ARG A 78 -11.41 -25.47 -7.31
C ARG A 78 -10.91 -24.21 -8.01
N ARG A 79 -11.61 -23.72 -9.05
CA ARG A 79 -11.19 -22.53 -9.84
C ARG A 79 -10.76 -21.32 -9.00
N GLY A 80 -11.52 -20.96 -7.96
CA GLY A 80 -11.17 -19.85 -7.06
C GLY A 80 -9.95 -20.14 -6.16
N GLN A 81 -9.79 -21.39 -5.71
CA GLN A 81 -8.60 -21.82 -4.96
C GLN A 81 -7.36 -21.78 -5.85
N ALA A 82 -7.46 -22.22 -7.12
CA ALA A 82 -6.35 -22.19 -8.05
C ALA A 82 -5.84 -20.76 -8.33
N ALA A 83 -6.77 -19.80 -8.49
CA ALA A 83 -6.39 -18.39 -8.64
C ALA A 83 -5.70 -17.85 -7.37
N TRP A 84 -6.21 -18.21 -6.19
CA TRP A 84 -5.62 -17.80 -4.92
C TRP A 84 -4.23 -18.42 -4.69
N GLU A 85 -4.09 -19.71 -4.96
CA GLU A 85 -2.80 -20.42 -4.91
C GLU A 85 -1.81 -19.82 -5.90
N PHE A 86 -2.24 -19.45 -7.11
CA PHE A 86 -1.37 -18.78 -8.09
C PHE A 86 -0.83 -17.45 -7.56
N VAL A 87 -1.70 -16.59 -7.01
CA VAL A 87 -1.28 -15.29 -6.45
C VAL A 87 -0.33 -15.50 -5.26
N PHE A 88 -0.64 -16.45 -4.39
CA PHE A 88 0.22 -16.75 -3.24
C PHE A 88 1.57 -17.34 -3.68
N ASP A 89 1.59 -18.26 -4.64
CA ASP A 89 2.81 -18.84 -5.18
C ASP A 89 3.65 -17.84 -5.96
N PHE A 90 3.02 -16.87 -6.64
CA PHE A 90 3.74 -15.75 -7.26
C PHE A 90 4.56 -14.99 -6.22
N VAL A 91 3.96 -14.62 -5.09
CA VAL A 91 4.69 -13.92 -4.02
C VAL A 91 5.73 -14.83 -3.37
N ARG A 92 5.34 -16.07 -3.05
CA ARG A 92 6.21 -17.01 -2.34
C ARG A 92 7.43 -17.41 -3.16
N LYS A 93 7.23 -17.87 -4.39
CA LYS A 93 8.28 -18.43 -5.25
C LYS A 93 8.93 -17.34 -6.09
N GLY A 94 8.10 -16.53 -6.77
CA GLY A 94 8.56 -15.51 -7.71
C GLY A 94 9.14 -14.26 -7.08
N VAL A 95 8.86 -13.98 -5.80
CA VAL A 95 9.43 -12.82 -5.08
C VAL A 95 10.33 -13.28 -3.94
N VAL A 96 9.79 -14.00 -2.96
CA VAL A 96 10.53 -14.27 -1.71
C VAL A 96 11.66 -15.28 -1.92
N ILE A 97 11.38 -16.46 -2.49
CA ILE A 97 12.38 -17.50 -2.69
C ILE A 97 13.39 -17.08 -3.76
N ASP A 98 12.94 -16.42 -4.83
CA ASP A 98 13.83 -15.91 -5.88
C ASP A 98 14.85 -14.91 -5.33
N THR A 99 14.42 -14.00 -4.43
CA THR A 99 15.30 -12.97 -3.88
C THR A 99 16.20 -13.48 -2.75
N LEU A 100 15.68 -14.30 -1.83
CA LEU A 100 16.40 -14.70 -0.60
C LEU A 100 16.96 -16.14 -0.66
N GLY A 101 16.63 -16.90 -1.70
CA GLY A 101 16.86 -18.34 -1.75
C GLY A 101 15.95 -19.13 -0.82
N GLU A 102 15.98 -20.46 -0.95
CA GLU A 102 14.99 -21.31 -0.32
C GLU A 102 15.06 -21.35 1.21
N LYS A 103 16.28 -21.27 1.78
CA LYS A 103 16.50 -21.34 3.23
C LYS A 103 16.05 -20.06 3.93
N ASP A 104 16.60 -18.91 3.53
CA ASP A 104 16.30 -17.63 4.16
C ASP A 104 14.89 -17.14 3.74
N GLY A 105 14.47 -17.41 2.50
CA GLY A 105 13.11 -17.14 2.02
C GLY A 105 12.04 -17.84 2.86
N LYS A 106 12.17 -19.16 3.13
CA LYS A 106 11.23 -19.88 4.02
C LYS A 106 11.19 -19.29 5.44
N ARG A 107 12.33 -18.84 5.95
CA ARG A 107 12.44 -18.28 7.30
C ARG A 107 11.74 -16.92 7.43
N PHE A 108 11.87 -16.05 6.43
CA PHE A 108 11.26 -14.71 6.44
C PHE A 108 9.91 -14.64 5.69
N MET A 109 9.42 -15.79 5.20
CA MET A 109 8.18 -15.90 4.43
C MET A 109 6.99 -15.19 5.07
N PRO A 110 6.64 -15.42 6.35
CA PRO A 110 5.44 -14.82 6.92
C PRO A 110 5.52 -13.29 6.90
N LEU A 111 6.69 -12.74 7.26
CA LEU A 111 6.90 -11.30 7.28
C LEU A 111 6.80 -10.69 5.87
N LEU A 112 7.52 -11.24 4.90
CA LEU A 112 7.59 -10.68 3.55
C LEU A 112 6.25 -10.77 2.83
N VAL A 113 5.55 -11.90 3.00
CA VAL A 113 4.19 -12.08 2.46
C VAL A 113 3.21 -11.09 3.10
N THR A 114 3.28 -10.90 4.43
CA THR A 114 2.44 -9.91 5.11
C THR A 114 2.72 -8.49 4.62
N ILE A 115 3.99 -8.10 4.52
CA ILE A 115 4.38 -6.77 4.01
C ILE A 115 3.85 -6.57 2.58
N PHE A 116 3.99 -7.57 1.72
CA PHE A 116 3.50 -7.51 0.34
C PHE A 116 1.98 -7.30 0.29
N PHE A 117 1.20 -8.20 0.90
CA PHE A 117 -0.25 -8.15 0.82
C PHE A 117 -0.85 -6.96 1.58
N ALA A 118 -0.26 -6.57 2.72
CA ALA A 118 -0.68 -5.37 3.44
C ALA A 118 -0.43 -4.11 2.60
N THR A 119 0.76 -3.99 2.01
CA THR A 119 1.09 -2.86 1.14
C THR A 119 0.18 -2.82 -0.08
N LEU A 120 -0.05 -3.96 -0.74
CA LEU A 120 -0.95 -4.06 -1.88
C LEU A 120 -2.36 -3.60 -1.52
N ALA A 121 -2.93 -4.14 -0.45
CA ALA A 121 -4.28 -3.80 -0.02
C ALA A 121 -4.43 -2.29 0.26
N MET A 122 -3.48 -1.71 0.98
CA MET A 122 -3.49 -0.28 1.33
C MET A 122 -3.32 0.67 0.14
N ASN A 123 -2.68 0.20 -0.94
CA ASN A 123 -2.55 0.97 -2.17
C ASN A 123 -3.78 0.80 -3.07
N VAL A 124 -4.38 -0.40 -3.11
CA VAL A 124 -5.60 -0.67 -3.89
C VAL A 124 -6.77 0.18 -3.41
N THR A 125 -6.89 0.46 -2.10
CA THR A 125 -7.96 1.36 -1.59
C THR A 125 -7.90 2.77 -2.15
N GLY A 126 -6.73 3.24 -2.60
CA GLY A 126 -6.59 4.54 -3.26
C GLY A 126 -7.22 4.59 -4.65
N VAL A 127 -7.36 3.44 -5.32
CA VAL A 127 -7.92 3.35 -6.68
C VAL A 127 -9.45 3.19 -6.63
N ILE A 128 -9.99 2.68 -5.53
CA ILE A 128 -11.43 2.39 -5.40
C ILE A 128 -12.23 3.70 -5.26
N PRO A 129 -13.17 3.98 -6.18
CA PRO A 129 -14.05 5.15 -6.08
C PRO A 129 -14.81 5.15 -4.75
N GLY A 130 -14.88 6.31 -4.08
CA GLY A 130 -15.49 6.45 -2.75
C GLY A 130 -14.53 6.20 -1.57
N LEU A 131 -13.43 5.46 -1.79
CA LEU A 131 -12.37 5.30 -0.80
C LEU A 131 -11.23 6.29 -1.00
N GLN A 132 -10.76 6.51 -2.25
CA GLN A 132 -9.86 7.58 -2.79
C GLN A 132 -8.76 8.19 -1.89
N ILE A 133 -8.44 7.57 -0.76
CA ILE A 133 -7.40 7.95 0.17
C ILE A 133 -6.49 6.73 0.23
N ALA A 134 -5.40 6.77 -0.53
CA ALA A 134 -4.35 5.78 -0.38
C ALA A 134 -3.74 5.96 1.01
N SER A 135 -3.74 4.92 1.85
CA SER A 135 -3.17 5.02 3.20
C SER A 135 -1.65 5.27 3.19
N THR A 136 -1.01 4.99 2.05
CA THR A 136 0.39 5.32 1.71
C THR A 136 0.61 6.78 1.33
N GLY A 137 -0.46 7.55 1.06
CA GLY A 137 -0.40 9.00 0.87
C GLY A 137 0.06 9.75 2.12
N LEU A 138 -0.05 9.11 3.30
CA LEU A 138 0.61 9.53 4.52
C LEU A 138 1.90 8.73 4.71
N ILE A 139 3.02 9.43 4.79
CA ILE A 139 4.36 8.86 4.91
C ILE A 139 4.51 7.88 6.09
N GLY A 140 3.71 8.07 7.15
CA GLY A 140 3.76 7.25 8.36
C GLY A 140 3.60 5.75 8.10
N GLN A 141 2.69 5.35 7.21
CA GLN A 141 2.47 3.91 6.94
C GLN A 141 3.67 3.28 6.21
N ALA A 142 4.21 3.98 5.22
CA ALA A 142 5.38 3.52 4.47
C ALA A 142 6.60 3.43 5.39
N LEU A 143 6.79 4.41 6.29
CA LEU A 143 7.88 4.42 7.26
C LEU A 143 7.79 3.25 8.24
N ILE A 144 6.60 2.89 8.73
CA ILE A 144 6.44 1.73 9.62
C ILE A 144 6.86 0.45 8.89
N MET A 145 6.38 0.25 7.66
CA MET A 145 6.72 -0.93 6.87
C MET A 145 8.22 -0.99 6.56
N ALA A 146 8.81 0.15 6.20
CA ALA A 146 10.24 0.29 5.95
C ALA A 146 11.07 0.01 7.22
N ALA A 147 10.65 0.53 8.37
CA ALA A 147 11.33 0.30 9.64
C ALA A 147 11.31 -1.18 10.03
N ILE A 148 10.16 -1.86 9.90
CA ILE A 148 10.05 -3.30 10.16
C ILE A 148 10.99 -4.09 9.24
N ALA A 149 10.99 -3.79 7.94
CA ALA A 149 11.87 -4.45 6.98
C ALA A 149 13.35 -4.19 7.30
N TYR A 150 13.71 -2.94 7.61
CA TYR A 150 15.08 -2.52 7.89
C TYR A 150 15.63 -3.13 9.19
N VAL A 151 14.85 -3.12 10.27
CA VAL A 151 15.22 -3.78 11.54
C VAL A 151 15.39 -5.28 11.32
N THR A 152 14.50 -5.91 10.54
CA THR A 152 14.62 -7.34 10.22
C THR A 152 15.88 -7.62 9.41
N PHE A 153 16.22 -6.77 8.44
CA PHE A 153 17.45 -6.88 7.66
C PHE A 153 18.70 -6.82 8.56
N ILE A 154 18.78 -5.81 9.43
CA ILE A 154 19.90 -5.67 10.38
C ILE A 154 19.99 -6.91 11.28
N TYR A 155 18.87 -7.34 11.86
CA TYR A 155 18.81 -8.53 12.70
C TYR A 155 19.28 -9.79 11.95
N ALA A 156 18.81 -10.00 10.73
CA ALA A 156 19.20 -11.13 9.89
C ALA A 156 20.70 -11.11 9.58
N GLY A 157 21.24 -9.94 9.23
CA GLY A 157 22.64 -9.72 8.92
C GLY A 157 23.56 -9.98 10.11
N ILE A 158 23.22 -9.42 11.28
CA ILE A 158 23.95 -9.65 12.53
C ILE A 158 23.95 -11.14 12.90
N ARG A 159 22.81 -11.83 12.79
CA ARG A 159 22.72 -13.26 13.12
C ARG A 159 23.55 -14.14 12.18
N LYS A 160 23.71 -13.75 10.91
CA LYS A 160 24.40 -14.55 9.89
C LYS A 160 25.90 -14.30 9.87
N HIS A 161 26.33 -13.07 10.10
CA HIS A 161 27.73 -12.66 9.94
C HIS A 161 28.42 -12.23 11.25
N GLY A 162 27.68 -12.03 12.34
CA GLY A 162 28.18 -11.44 13.58
C GLY A 162 28.21 -9.91 13.50
N THR A 163 28.08 -9.23 14.64
CA THR A 163 27.92 -7.75 14.70
C THR A 163 29.05 -7.00 14.00
N GLY A 164 30.31 -7.24 14.39
CA GLY A 164 31.46 -6.52 13.85
C GLY A 164 31.68 -6.77 12.35
N HIS A 165 31.52 -8.02 11.90
CA HIS A 165 31.74 -8.39 10.51
C HIS A 165 30.58 -7.92 9.61
N PHE A 166 29.34 -7.96 10.12
CA PHE A 166 28.17 -7.43 9.41
C PHE A 166 28.33 -5.94 9.11
N PHE A 167 28.64 -5.12 10.11
CA PHE A 167 28.81 -3.68 9.91
C PHE A 167 30.03 -3.37 9.05
N LYS A 168 31.16 -4.09 9.24
CA LYS A 168 32.34 -3.92 8.39
C LYS A 168 32.02 -4.17 6.91
N ASN A 169 31.29 -5.25 6.59
CA ASN A 169 30.97 -5.58 5.20
C ASN A 169 29.81 -4.74 4.63
N SER A 170 28.98 -4.14 5.48
CA SER A 170 27.80 -3.36 5.05
C SER A 170 28.13 -1.87 4.84
N LEU A 171 29.13 -1.35 5.56
CA LEU A 171 29.53 0.07 5.50
C LEU A 171 30.81 0.28 4.67
N TRP A 172 31.64 -0.76 4.48
CA TRP A 172 32.84 -0.71 3.65
C TRP A 172 32.77 -1.75 2.53
N ILE A 173 33.11 -1.33 1.32
CA ILE A 173 33.11 -2.19 0.13
C ILE A 173 34.32 -3.14 0.23
N PRO A 174 34.16 -4.46 -0.02
CA PRO A 174 35.29 -5.37 -0.02
C PRO A 174 36.30 -4.98 -1.11
N GLY A 175 37.53 -4.68 -0.73
CA GLY A 175 38.63 -4.41 -1.66
C GLY A 175 38.98 -2.95 -1.93
N VAL A 176 38.49 -2.01 -1.10
CA VAL A 176 39.01 -0.64 -1.00
C VAL A 176 39.58 -0.35 0.38
#